data_AF-A0A6L7S1B2-F1
#
_entry.id   AF-A0A6L7S1B2-F1
#
_cell.length_a   1.000
_cell.length_b   1.000
_cell.length_c   1.000
_cell.angle_alpha   90.00
_cell.angle_beta   90.00
_cell.angle_gamma   90.00
#
_symmetry.space_group_name_H-M   'P 1'
#
loop_
_entity.id
_entity.type
_entity.pdbx_description
1 polymer ?
#
loop_
_entity_poly.entity_id
_entity_poly.type
_entity_poly.pdbx_seq_one_letter_code
_entity_poly.pdbx_strand_id
1 'polypeptide(L)'
;MPGARIFQIGMQRCGTTSIALFLERCGIPCIHYDEGRLAKRIRVNLATSDRPLADYDERYLALANMNWNAGDGCCDAFKEHAAFRRA
;
A
#
# COMPACT_ATOMS: atom_id res chain seq x y z
N MET A 1 -15.25 -13.91 -1.16
CA MET A 1 -15.38 -12.63 -1.90
C MET A 1 -14.03 -11.96 -1.83
N PRO A 2 -13.45 -11.41 -2.93
CA PRO A 2 -12.29 -10.55 -2.75
C PRO A 2 -12.80 -9.30 -2.05
N GLY A 3 -12.74 -9.28 -0.71
CA GLY A 3 -13.32 -8.25 0.12
C GLY A 3 -12.74 -6.88 -0.23
N ALA A 4 -13.52 -5.83 0.00
CA ALA A 4 -13.05 -4.46 -0.17
C ALA A 4 -11.73 -4.26 0.59
N ARG A 5 -10.73 -3.70 -0.09
CA ARG A 5 -9.42 -3.38 0.50
C ARG A 5 -9.39 -1.92 0.95
N ILE A 6 -8.75 -1.66 2.09
CA ILE A 6 -8.57 -0.32 2.65
C ILE A 6 -7.18 0.18 2.25
N PHE A 7 -7.13 1.30 1.52
CA PHE A 7 -5.89 1.98 1.19
C PHE A 7 -5.81 3.27 2.00
N GLN A 8 -4.91 3.32 2.98
CA GLN A 8 -4.66 4.51 3.79
C GLN A 8 -3.53 5.31 3.15
N ILE A 9 -3.91 6.45 2.57
CA ILE A 9 -3.01 7.40 1.88
C ILE A 9 -2.92 8.65 2.75
N GLY A 10 -1.70 9.12 3.01
CA GLY A 10 -1.49 10.33 3.80
C GLY A 10 0.00 10.57 4.05
N MET A 11 0.34 11.81 4.40
CA MET A 11 1.73 12.19 4.66
C MET A 11 2.28 11.44 5.88
N GLN A 12 3.59 11.18 5.87
CA GLN A 12 4.28 10.64 7.03
C GLN A 12 3.96 11.50 8.27
N ARG A 13 3.76 10.84 9.43
CA ARG A 13 3.43 11.48 10.72
C ARG A 13 2.01 12.08 10.84
N CYS A 14 1.11 11.85 9.88
CA CYS A 14 -0.31 12.17 10.01
C CYS A 14 -1.15 11.07 10.70
N GLY A 15 -0.60 10.40 11.71
CA GLY A 15 -1.32 9.36 12.46
C GLY A 15 -1.50 8.02 11.71
N THR A 16 -0.73 7.76 10.66
CA THR A 16 -0.82 6.51 9.88
C THR A 16 -0.58 5.26 10.72
N THR A 17 0.31 5.34 11.72
CA THR A 17 0.52 4.28 12.73
C THR A 17 -0.73 4.06 13.59
N SER A 18 -1.36 5.14 14.07
CA SER A 18 -2.58 5.04 14.90
C SER A 18 -3.74 4.40 14.14
N ILE A 19 -3.87 4.71 12.84
CA ILE A 19 -4.88 4.11 11.97
C ILE A 19 -4.58 2.62 11.75
N ALA A 20 -3.33 2.25 11.49
CA ALA A 20 -2.94 0.84 11.32
C ALA A 20 -3.26 0.03 12.58
N LEU A 21 -2.86 0.52 13.77
CA LEU A 21 -3.15 -0.12 15.04
C LEU A 21 -4.66 -0.23 15.33
N PHE A 22 -5.44 0.78 14.94
CA PHE A 22 -6.91 0.72 15.06
C PHE A 22 -7.50 -0.39 14.19
N LEU A 23 -7.06 -0.50 12.94
CA LEU A 23 -7.54 -1.54 12.01
C LEU A 23 -7.19 -2.94 12.52
N GLU A 24 -5.96 -3.14 13.00
CA GLU A 24 -5.56 -4.42 13.61
C GLU A 24 -6.41 -4.77 14.84
N ARG A 25 -6.72 -3.79 15.70
CA ARG A 25 -7.63 -3.98 16.85
C ARG A 25 -9.05 -4.33 16.44
N CYS A 26 -9.49 -3.91 15.26
CA CYS A 26 -10.77 -4.30 14.68
C CYS A 26 -10.72 -5.66 13.97
N GLY A 27 -9.61 -6.40 14.04
CA GLY A 27 -9.44 -7.68 13.37
C GLY A 27 -9.20 -7.56 11.86
N ILE A 28 -8.82 -6.38 11.38
CA ILE A 28 -8.50 -6.12 9.97
C ILE A 28 -6.96 -6.18 9.83
N PRO A 29 -6.41 -7.23 9.20
CA PRO A 29 -4.96 -7.33 9.04
C PRO A 29 -4.43 -6.18 8.18
N CYS A 30 -3.47 -5.42 8.72
CA CYS A 30 -2.93 -4.22 8.11
C CYS A 30 -1.42 -4.35 7.89
N ILE A 31 -0.92 -3.92 6.74
CA ILE A 31 0.51 -3.65 6.54
C ILE A 31 0.74 -2.15 6.67
N HIS A 32 1.69 -1.74 7.50
CA HIS A 32 2.08 -0.34 7.67
C HIS A 32 3.52 -0.12 7.25
N TYR A 33 3.74 0.76 6.27
CA TYR A 33 5.03 1.23 5.73
C TYR A 33 5.92 0.15 5.09
N ASP A 34 6.07 -1.02 5.71
CA ASP A 34 6.93 -2.13 5.30
C ASP A 34 8.32 -1.63 4.86
N GLU A 35 8.86 -0.63 5.57
CA GLU A 35 10.14 0.03 5.25
C GLU A 35 10.24 0.57 3.79
N GLY A 36 9.11 0.94 3.20
CA GLY A 36 9.00 1.37 1.80
C GLY A 36 9.04 0.22 0.79
N ARG A 37 9.14 -1.04 1.24
CA ARG A 37 9.09 -2.23 0.39
C ARG A 37 7.76 -2.35 -0.35
N LEU A 38 6.65 -1.95 0.30
CA LEU A 38 5.31 -1.92 -0.31
C LEU A 38 5.28 -1.04 -1.56
N ALA A 39 5.76 0.19 -1.45
CA ALA A 39 5.81 1.11 -2.58
C ALA A 39 6.79 0.65 -3.68
N LYS A 40 7.99 0.16 -3.29
CA LYS A 40 8.99 -0.36 -4.23
C LYS A 40 8.47 -1.55 -5.02
N ARG A 41 7.80 -2.49 -4.35
CA ARG A 41 7.31 -3.72 -4.96
C ARG A 41 6.13 -3.46 -5.90
N ILE A 42 5.20 -2.59 -5.51
CA ILE A 42 4.13 -2.14 -6.40
C ILE A 42 4.71 -1.57 -7.71
N ARG A 43 5.72 -0.71 -7.60
CA ARG A 43 6.38 -0.10 -8.76
C ARG A 43 7.08 -1.13 -9.65
N VAL A 44 7.79 -2.10 -9.04
CA VAL A 44 8.44 -3.20 -9.78
C VAL A 44 7.42 -4.05 -10.51
N ASN A 45 6.34 -4.45 -9.82
CA ASN A 45 5.31 -5.32 -10.39
C ASN A 45 4.59 -4.64 -11.56
N LEU A 46 4.31 -3.34 -11.44
CA LEU A 46 3.75 -2.55 -12.53
C LEU A 46 4.71 -2.46 -13.73
N ALA A 47 6.01 -2.26 -13.49
CA ALA A 47 7.01 -2.24 -14.56
C ALA A 47 7.12 -3.58 -15.30
N THR A 48 6.82 -4.70 -14.64
CA THR A 48 6.82 -6.04 -15.23
C THR A 48 5.44 -6.49 -15.74
N SER A 49 4.45 -5.60 -15.81
CA SER A 49 3.06 -5.90 -16.19
C SER A 49 2.38 -6.96 -15.31
N ASP A 50 2.83 -7.10 -14.06
CA ASP A 50 2.23 -7.97 -13.05
C ASP A 50 1.21 -7.20 -12.20
N ARG A 51 0.43 -7.92 -11.39
CA ARG A 51 -0.52 -7.32 -10.46
C ARG A 51 0.25 -6.46 -9.45
N PRO A 52 -0.20 -5.23 -9.16
CA PRO A 52 0.47 -4.32 -8.23
C PRO A 52 0.78 -4.93 -6.86
N LEU A 53 -0.05 -5.86 -6.39
CA LEU A 53 0.07 -6.52 -5.09
C LEU A 53 0.41 -8.01 -5.21
N ALA A 54 1.01 -8.47 -6.31
CA ALA A 54 1.30 -9.90 -6.55
C ALA A 54 2.08 -10.58 -5.41
N ASP A 55 2.96 -9.83 -4.73
CA ASP A 55 3.77 -10.35 -3.61
C ASP A 55 3.19 -10.07 -2.22
N TYR A 56 2.04 -9.40 -2.14
CA TYR A 56 1.38 -9.12 -0.88
C TYR A 56 0.23 -10.09 -0.69
N ASP A 57 0.34 -10.87 0.40
CA ASP A 57 -0.62 -11.91 0.76
C ASP A 57 -2.05 -11.34 0.77
N GLU A 58 -3.00 -12.05 0.16
CA GLU A 58 -4.41 -11.68 0.14
C GLU A 58 -5.02 -11.56 1.55
N ARG A 59 -4.33 -12.08 2.57
CA ARG A 59 -4.66 -11.93 3.98
C ARG A 59 -4.64 -10.47 4.47
N TYR A 60 -3.89 -9.57 3.83
CA TYR A 60 -3.85 -8.17 4.23
C TYR A 60 -4.97 -7.37 3.57
N LEU A 61 -5.91 -6.93 4.39
CA LEU A 61 -7.08 -6.16 3.96
C LEU A 61 -6.83 -4.65 3.97
N ALA A 62 -5.84 -4.19 4.74
CA ALA A 62 -5.47 -2.79 4.82
C ALA A 62 -3.99 -2.56 4.46
N LEU A 63 -3.73 -1.53 3.65
CA LEU A 63 -2.40 -1.11 3.22
C LEU A 63 -2.23 0.37 3.61
N ALA A 64 -1.32 0.64 4.53
CA ALA A 64 -1.09 1.96 5.11
C ALA A 64 0.33 2.46 4.81
N ASN A 65 0.45 3.75 4.47
CA ASN A 65 1.71 4.44 4.19
C ASN A 65 2.49 3.85 2.99
N MET A 66 1.91 3.98 1.79
CA MET A 66 2.50 3.51 0.51
C MET A 66 3.45 4.52 -0.15
N ASN A 67 4.06 5.41 0.63
CA ASN A 67 4.97 6.41 0.10
C ASN A 67 6.42 5.96 0.26
N TRP A 68 7.17 6.00 -0.84
CA TRP A 68 8.62 5.86 -0.82
C TRP A 68 9.27 7.13 -1.36
N ASN A 69 10.09 7.75 -0.52
CA ASN A 69 10.92 8.90 -0.87
C ASN A 69 12.36 8.40 -0.99
N ALA A 70 12.88 8.25 -2.21
CA ALA A 70 14.32 8.27 -2.46
C ALA A 70 14.69 9.68 -2.93
N GLY A 71 15.94 10.11 -2.71
CA GLY A 71 16.39 11.50 -2.88
C GLY A 71 16.14 12.13 -4.26
N ASP A 72 15.79 11.32 -5.24
CA ASP A 72 15.62 11.59 -6.66
C ASP A 72 14.22 11.19 -7.20
N GLY A 73 13.30 10.73 -6.33
CA GLY A 73 11.91 10.44 -6.71
C GLY A 73 10.97 10.11 -5.56
N CYS A 74 9.77 10.69 -5.59
CA CYS A 74 8.63 10.30 -4.75
C CYS A 74 7.76 9.30 -5.53
N CYS A 75 7.58 8.10 -5.00
CA CYS A 75 6.65 7.11 -5.55
C CYS A 75 5.36 7.08 -4.71
N ASP A 76 4.29 7.63 -5.27
CA ASP A 76 2.92 7.48 -4.74
C ASP A 76 2.30 6.22 -5.35
N ALA A 77 2.73 5.03 -4.90
CA ALA A 77 2.35 3.73 -5.49
C ALA A 77 0.82 3.50 -5.58
N PHE A 78 0.05 4.17 -4.73
CA PHE A 78 -1.41 4.19 -4.83
C PHE A 78 -1.93 4.78 -6.15
N LYS A 79 -1.34 5.87 -6.66
CA LYS A 79 -1.77 6.50 -7.91
C LYS A 79 -1.57 5.56 -9.08
N GLU A 80 -0.46 4.83 -9.07
CA GLU A 80 -0.14 3.84 -10.09
C GLU A 80 -1.09 2.62 -9.99
N HIS A 81 -1.43 2.15 -8.79
CA HIS A 81 -2.44 1.11 -8.59
C HIS A 81 -3.85 1.54 -9.06
N ALA A 82 -4.25 2.77 -8.77
CA ALA A 82 -5.55 3.31 -9.17
C ALA A 82 -5.69 3.44 -10.70
N ALA A 83 -4.59 3.76 -11.40
CA ALA A 83 -4.56 3.78 -12.86
C ALA A 83 -4.71 2.38 -13.47
N PHE A 84 -4.04 1.37 -12.89
CA PHE A 84 -4.15 -0.02 -13.35
C PHE A 84 -5.57 -0.58 -13.27
N ARG A 85 -6.36 -0.26 -12.22
CA ARG A 85 -7.75 -0.77 -12.13
C ARG A 85 -8.74 -0.10 -13.10
N ARG A 86 -8.33 0.96 -13.81
CA ARG A 86 -9.16 1.68 -14.79
C ARG A 86 -8.87 1.27 -16.24
N ALA A 87 -7.78 0.54 -16.48
CA ALA A 87 -7.43 -0.06 -17.77
C ALA A 87 -8.04 -1.46 -17.90
#